data_AF-A0A8T3R4X7-F1
#
_entry.id   AF-A0A8T3R4X7-F1
#
_cell.length_a   1.000
_cell.length_b   1.000
_cell.length_c   1.000
_cell.angle_alpha   90.00
_cell.angle_beta   90.00
_cell.angle_gamma   90.00
#
_symmetry.space_group_name_H-M   'P 1'
#
loop_
_entity.id
_entity.type
_entity.pdbx_description
1 polymer ?
#
loop_
_entity_poly.entity_id
_entity_poly.type
_entity_poly.pdbx_seq_one_letter_code
_entity_poly.pdbx_strand_id
1 'polypeptide(L)'
;MTDLQAGWAIVGNDGGRLGTVDSVGQNYIIASAGNGTLYVPVSAIGNVEPELVRLNLAKHEAEQMGWEQEPRAADLPEPADEDLHRHI
;
A
#
# COMPACT_ATOMS: atom_id res chain seq x y z
N MET A 1 -2.28 -15.06 -7.71
CA MET A 1 -2.83 -13.79 -7.19
C MET A 1 -3.35 -14.08 -5.80
N THR A 2 -2.79 -13.43 -4.79
CA THR A 2 -3.28 -13.57 -3.42
C THR A 2 -4.62 -12.87 -3.33
N ASP A 3 -5.67 -13.64 -3.06
CA ASP A 3 -7.04 -13.14 -2.89
C ASP A 3 -7.11 -12.47 -1.52
N LEU A 4 -6.85 -11.16 -1.47
CA LEU A 4 -6.94 -10.36 -0.26
C LEU A 4 -8.41 -10.02 -0.02
N GLN A 5 -8.94 -10.38 1.15
CA GLN A 5 -10.33 -10.13 1.50
C GLN A 5 -10.48 -8.99 2.50
N ALA A 6 -11.60 -8.26 2.40
CA ALA A 6 -12.03 -7.32 3.43
C ALA A 6 -12.19 -8.03 4.78
N GLY A 7 -11.81 -7.34 5.86
CA GLY A 7 -11.83 -7.85 7.23
C GLY A 7 -10.49 -8.42 7.72
N TRP A 8 -9.48 -8.55 6.87
CA TRP A 8 -8.17 -9.08 7.29
C TRP A 8 -7.40 -8.07 8.14
N ALA A 9 -6.70 -8.55 9.16
CA ALA A 9 -5.90 -7.67 10.00
C ALA A 9 -4.60 -7.28 9.28
N ILE A 10 -4.21 -6.01 9.36
CA ILE A 10 -2.92 -5.53 8.85
C ILE A 10 -1.98 -5.32 10.03
N VAL A 11 -0.84 -6.03 10.03
CA VAL A 11 0.19 -5.96 11.06
C VAL A 11 1.53 -5.58 10.47
N GLY A 12 2.29 -4.78 11.19
CA GLY A 12 3.67 -4.46 10.87
C GLY A 12 4.58 -5.66 11.15
N ASN A 13 5.81 -5.60 10.67
CA ASN A 13 6.81 -6.63 10.91
C ASN A 13 7.14 -6.80 12.42
N ASP A 14 6.93 -5.75 13.21
CA ASP A 14 7.06 -5.73 14.67
C ASP A 14 5.87 -6.43 15.39
N GLY A 15 4.84 -6.85 14.65
CA GLY A 15 3.60 -7.42 15.19
C GLY A 15 2.57 -6.36 15.61
N GLY A 16 2.92 -5.07 15.55
CA GLY A 16 1.98 -3.98 15.81
C GLY A 16 0.85 -3.93 14.78
N ARG A 17 -0.40 -3.93 15.23
CA ARG A 17 -1.59 -3.80 14.35
C ARG A 17 -1.73 -2.36 13.86
N LEU A 18 -1.84 -2.19 12.54
CA LEU A 18 -2.11 -0.91 11.89
C LEU A 18 -3.61 -0.69 11.68
N GLY A 19 -4.29 -1.74 11.21
CA GLY A 19 -5.68 -1.60 10.80
C GLY A 19 -6.30 -2.90 10.34
N THR A 20 -7.38 -2.77 9.58
CA THR A 20 -8.13 -3.88 8.98
C THR A 20 -8.41 -3.56 7.53
N VAL A 21 -8.25 -4.52 6.62
CA VAL A 21 -8.54 -4.37 5.20
C VAL A 21 -10.00 -4.01 5.01
N ASP A 22 -10.26 -2.91 4.31
CA ASP A 22 -11.60 -2.46 3.94
C ASP A 22 -11.90 -2.82 2.48
N SER A 23 -10.98 -2.50 1.57
CA SER A 23 -11.06 -2.80 0.14
C SER A 23 -9.67 -2.95 -0.46
N VAL A 24 -9.56 -3.65 -1.59
CA VAL A 24 -8.28 -3.87 -2.29
C VAL A 24 -8.34 -3.18 -3.65
N GLY A 25 -7.43 -2.24 -3.87
CA GLY A 25 -7.23 -1.58 -5.16
C GLY A 25 -6.26 -2.35 -6.06
N GLN A 26 -5.93 -1.76 -7.21
CA GLN A 26 -5.02 -2.40 -8.17
C GLN A 26 -3.56 -2.52 -7.68
N ASN A 27 -3.06 -1.51 -6.96
CA ASN A 27 -1.66 -1.44 -6.49
C ASN A 27 -1.53 -1.05 -5.01
N TYR A 28 -2.65 -1.01 -4.28
CA TYR A 28 -2.69 -0.66 -2.87
C TYR A 28 -3.92 -1.29 -2.21
N ILE A 29 -3.86 -1.41 -0.89
CA ILE A 29 -4.95 -1.85 -0.04
C ILE A 29 -5.48 -0.62 0.70
N ILE A 30 -6.80 -0.49 0.74
CA ILE A 30 -7.50 0.48 1.57
C ILE A 30 -7.81 -0.22 2.88
N ALA A 31 -7.34 0.35 3.99
CA ALA A 31 -7.53 -0.21 5.31
C ALA A 31 -8.07 0.83 6.28
N SER A 32 -8.90 0.39 7.21
CA SER A 32 -9.43 1.21 8.28
C SER A 32 -8.44 1.19 9.44
N ALA A 33 -7.86 2.35 9.77
CA ALA A 33 -6.85 2.51 10.81
C ALA A 33 -7.29 3.59 11.81
N GLY A 34 -7.59 3.19 13.04
CA GLY A 34 -8.09 4.10 14.07
C GLY A 34 -9.37 4.82 13.63
N ASN A 35 -9.28 6.15 13.50
CA ASN A 35 -10.34 7.06 13.06
C ASN A 35 -10.18 7.52 11.60
N GLY A 36 -9.26 6.93 10.84
CA GLY A 36 -8.96 7.30 9.46
C GLY A 36 -8.85 6.10 8.52
N THR A 37 -8.45 6.41 7.28
CA THR A 37 -8.20 5.46 6.20
C THR A 37 -6.70 5.41 5.92
N LEU A 38 -6.19 4.21 5.71
CA LEU A 38 -4.79 3.90 5.45
C LEU A 38 -4.66 3.27 4.07
N TYR A 39 -3.79 3.82 3.24
CA TYR A 39 -3.53 3.36 1.89
C TYR A 39 -2.20 2.62 1.85
N VAL A 40 -2.24 1.30 1.96
CA VAL A 40 -1.06 0.44 2.07
C VAL A 40 -0.62 -0.01 0.67
N PRO A 41 0.55 0.39 0.15
CA PRO A 41 1.01 -0.06 -1.16
C PRO A 41 1.34 -1.55 -1.14
N VAL A 42 1.07 -2.25 -2.24
CA VAL A 42 1.39 -3.69 -2.34
C VAL A 42 2.88 -3.97 -2.17
N SER A 43 3.75 -3.01 -2.52
CA SER A 43 5.20 -3.08 -2.30
C SER A 43 5.61 -3.12 -0.83
N ALA A 44 4.76 -2.65 0.08
CA ALA A 44 5.02 -2.72 1.52
C ALA A 44 4.60 -4.06 2.15
N ILE A 45 3.85 -4.89 1.42
CA ILE A 45 3.40 -6.20 1.88
C ILE A 45 4.58 -7.16 1.84
N GLY A 46 4.91 -7.75 2.98
CA GLY A 46 5.98 -8.74 3.09
C GLY A 46 5.47 -10.16 2.96
N ASN A 47 4.42 -10.46 3.71
CA ASN A 47 3.82 -11.77 3.72
C ASN A 47 2.31 -11.64 3.85
N VAL A 48 1.60 -12.56 3.22
CA VAL A 48 0.15 -12.66 3.37
C VAL A 48 -0.17 -14.02 3.95
N GLU A 49 -0.82 -14.00 5.10
CA GLU A 49 -1.28 -15.16 5.83
C GLU A 49 -2.81 -15.24 5.74
N PRO A 50 -3.43 -16.39 6.08
CA PRO A 50 -4.88 -16.47 6.19
C PRO A 50 -5.37 -15.41 7.18
N GLU A 51 -6.24 -14.52 6.73
CA GLU A 51 -6.88 -13.48 7.57
C GLU A 51 -5.93 -12.38 8.09
N LEU A 52 -4.67 -12.37 7.68
CA LEU A 52 -3.64 -11.46 8.19
C LEU A 52 -2.67 -11.02 7.09
N VAL A 53 -2.52 -9.71 6.91
CA VAL A 53 -1.54 -9.09 6.02
C VAL A 53 -0.38 -8.58 6.85
N ARG A 54 0.81 -9.12 6.61
CA ARG A 54 2.03 -8.74 7.32
C ARG A 54 2.90 -7.87 6.42
N LEU A 55 3.21 -6.68 6.91
CA LEU A 55 4.06 -5.73 6.21
C LEU A 55 5.55 -6.05 6.41
N ASN A 56 6.37 -5.64 5.45
CA ASN A 56 7.83 -5.62 5.60
C ASN A 56 8.30 -4.52 6.56
N LEU A 57 7.45 -3.52 6.81
CA LEU A 57 7.73 -2.35 7.64
C LEU A 57 7.13 -2.52 9.05
N ALA A 58 7.76 -1.92 10.05
CA ALA A 58 7.19 -1.81 11.39
C ALA A 58 6.02 -0.82 11.39
N LYS A 59 5.13 -0.92 12.40
CA LYS A 59 3.98 -0.01 12.54
C LYS A 59 4.43 1.46 12.56
N HIS A 60 5.45 1.78 13.36
CA HIS A 60 5.93 3.15 13.50
C HIS A 60 6.48 3.72 12.18
N GLU A 61 7.20 2.90 11.40
CA GLU A 61 7.69 3.28 10.08
C GLU A 61 6.52 3.57 9.14
N ALA A 62 5.52 2.68 9.10
CA ALA A 62 4.34 2.86 8.27
C ALA A 62 3.51 4.11 8.64
N GLU A 63 3.43 4.46 9.94
CA GLU A 63 2.83 5.71 10.41
C GLU A 63 3.64 6.93 9.94
N GLN A 64 4.97 6.83 9.89
CA GLN A 64 5.84 7.89 9.36
C GLN A 64 5.82 8.00 7.82
N MET A 65 5.43 6.95 7.11
CA MET A 65 5.30 6.99 5.64
C MET A 65 4.14 7.86 5.15
N GLY A 66 3.25 8.30 6.05
CA GLY A 66 2.14 9.18 5.70
C GLY A 66 1.07 8.52 4.82
N TRP A 67 0.88 7.20 4.96
CA TRP A 67 -0.16 6.43 4.25
C TRP A 67 -1.60 6.79 4.64
N GLU A 68 -1.78 7.76 5.54
CA GLU A 68 -3.09 8.34 5.88
C GLU A 68 -3.69 9.18 4.73
N GLN A 69 -2.87 9.53 3.74
CA GLN A 69 -3.32 10.13 2.48
C GLN A 69 -3.23 9.09 1.37
N GLU A 70 -4.16 9.16 0.42
CA GLU A 70 -4.01 8.46 -0.85
C GLU A 70 -2.63 8.78 -1.41
N PRO A 71 -1.82 7.78 -1.82
CA PRO A 71 -0.55 8.04 -2.44
C PRO A 71 -0.83 8.97 -3.62
N ARG A 72 -0.38 10.23 -3.52
CA ARG A 72 -0.54 11.19 -4.62
C ARG A 72 0.03 10.49 -5.85
N ALA A 73 -0.75 10.44 -6.93
CA ALA A 73 -0.31 9.93 -8.22
C ALA A 73 0.76 10.85 -8.86
N ALA A 74 1.72 11.31 -8.07
CA ALA A 74 2.72 12.33 -8.42
C ALA A 74 4.05 11.72 -8.87
N ASP A 75 4.13 10.40 -9.03
CA ASP A 75 5.33 9.71 -9.53
C ASP A 75 4.98 8.52 -10.44
N LEU A 76 3.88 8.63 -11.19
CA LEU A 76 3.96 8.05 -12.52
C LEU A 76 5.05 8.89 -13.21
N PRO A 77 6.21 8.33 -13.60
CA PRO A 77 7.02 9.04 -14.57
C PRO A 77 6.05 9.37 -15.70
N GLU A 78 5.88 10.66 -15.99
CA GLU A 78 5.36 11.07 -17.28
C GLU A 78 6.03 10.14 -18.27
N PRO A 79 5.29 9.38 -19.12
CA PRO A 79 5.94 8.49 -20.08
C PRO A 79 6.98 9.38 -20.73
N ALA A 80 8.26 9.05 -20.53
CA ALA A 80 9.34 9.80 -21.14
C ALA A 80 8.97 9.75 -22.61
N ASP A 81 8.49 10.88 -23.15
CA ASP A 81 8.20 11.03 -24.56
C ASP A 81 9.55 10.83 -25.23
N GLU A 82 9.83 9.57 -25.50
CA GLU A 82 10.80 9.06 -26.43
C GLU A 82 10.31 9.47 -27.82
N ASP A 83 10.19 10.77 -28.05
CA ASP A 83 10.21 11.32 -29.39
C ASP A 83 11.66 11.61 -29.78
N LEU A 84 12.43 10.53 -29.74
CA LEU A 84 13.60 10.32 -30.58
C LEU A 84 13.12 10.11 -32.02
N HIS A 85 12.44 11.09 -32.62
CA HIS A 85 12.09 11.03 -34.04
C HIS A 85 12.50 12.31 -34.79
N ARG A 86 13.74 12.24 -35.28
CA ARG A 86 14.12 12.69 -36.62
C ARG A 86 13.96 14.19 -36.88
N HIS A 87 14.96 14.97 -36.44
CA HIS A 87 15.29 16.19 -37.17
C HIS A 87 16.16 15.78 -38.39
N ILE A 88 15.51 15.78 -39.56
CA ILE A 88 16.12 15.76 -40.89
C ILE A 88 16.76 17.10 -41.20
#